data_AF-A0A935C783-F1
#
_entry.id   AF-A0A935C783-F1
#
_cell.length_a   1.000
_cell.length_b   1.000
_cell.length_c   1.000
_cell.angle_alpha   90.00
_cell.angle_beta   90.00
_cell.angle_gamma   90.00
#
_symmetry.space_group_name_H-M   'P 1'
#
loop_
_entity.id
_entity.type
_entity.pdbx_description
1 polymer ?
#
loop_
_entity_poly.entity_id
_entity_poly.type
_entity_poly.pdbx_seq_one_letter_code
_entity_poly.pdbx_strand_id
1 'polypeptide(L)'
;MEVYFFFIFKMDLSNAIYHSILCIAFIVALVVKSSDRAILLLRVYLVLTFLIEMTALYIRYLGEYNSWVYNIWVLISVPIFIKIIFSQLKNKTSLAENILFFTVIVFYLLNLFFFQGFHIVNTYSVQFGAIIIIILTLLHFKALLDSPEKPLIDNPHFYISIALLMFYAGTFTYYSFFNFLIRVDMVSAQEITIVLLLLNYLTYSLFAIAILLQRKKQLTHVRN
;
A
#
# COMPACT_ATOMS: atom_id res chain seq x y z
N MET A 1 -4.61 4.08 -36.19
CA MET A 1 -4.03 5.30 -35.60
C MET A 1 -4.92 5.83 -34.46
N GLU A 2 -6.24 5.89 -34.63
CA GLU A 2 -7.19 6.33 -33.58
C GLU A 2 -7.19 5.46 -32.31
N VAL A 3 -7.12 4.13 -32.44
CA VAL A 3 -7.07 3.21 -31.28
C VAL A 3 -5.84 3.45 -30.39
N TYR A 4 -4.69 3.72 -31.01
CA TYR A 4 -3.45 4.02 -30.28
C TYR A 4 -3.50 5.37 -29.57
N PHE A 5 -4.06 6.39 -30.22
CA PHE A 5 -4.23 7.72 -29.61
C PHE A 5 -5.18 7.66 -28.40
N PHE A 6 -6.31 6.96 -28.53
CA PHE A 6 -7.26 6.77 -27.44
C PHE A 6 -6.63 6.03 -26.25
N PHE A 7 -5.79 5.02 -26.52
CA PHE A 7 -5.09 4.27 -25.48
C PHE A 7 -4.07 5.13 -24.73
N ILE A 8 -3.25 5.90 -25.44
CA ILE A 8 -2.26 6.81 -24.84
C ILE A 8 -2.97 7.85 -23.97
N PHE A 9 -4.01 8.50 -24.49
CA PHE A 9 -4.77 9.50 -23.75
C PHE A 9 -5.41 8.93 -22.47
N LYS A 10 -5.99 7.72 -22.56
CA LYS A 10 -6.58 7.03 -21.39
C LYS A 10 -5.53 6.70 -20.33
N MET A 11 -4.33 6.31 -20.75
CA MET A 11 -3.23 5.99 -19.84
C MET A 11 -2.69 7.26 -19.13
N ASP A 12 -2.59 8.37 -19.86
CA ASP A 12 -2.16 9.66 -19.29
C ASP A 12 -3.18 10.23 -18.29
N LEU A 13 -4.46 10.18 -18.63
CA LEU A 13 -5.54 10.60 -17.72
C LEU A 13 -5.57 9.76 -16.44
N SER A 14 -5.42 8.43 -16.59
CA SER A 14 -5.34 7.51 -15.46
C SER A 14 -4.16 7.83 -14.53
N ASN A 15 -2.98 8.06 -15.10
CA ASN A 15 -1.82 8.47 -14.32
C ASN A 15 -2.03 9.82 -13.63
N ALA A 16 -2.66 10.79 -14.30
CA ALA A 16 -2.95 12.09 -13.67
C ALA A 16 -3.90 11.95 -12.46
N ILE A 17 -4.93 11.10 -12.58
CA ILE A 17 -5.86 10.80 -11.47
C ILE A 17 -5.11 10.12 -10.32
N TYR A 18 -4.28 9.12 -10.60
CA TYR A 18 -3.43 8.44 -9.61
C TYR A 18 -2.64 9.42 -8.76
N HIS A 19 -1.85 10.28 -9.42
CA HIS A 19 -0.97 11.22 -8.73
C HIS A 19 -1.76 12.31 -8.00
N SER A 20 -2.93 12.71 -8.51
CA SER A 20 -3.81 13.67 -7.82
C SER A 20 -4.34 13.10 -6.51
N ILE A 21 -4.82 11.85 -6.50
CA ILE A 21 -5.31 11.19 -5.29
C ILE A 21 -4.16 11.02 -4.28
N LEU A 22 -2.98 10.59 -4.73
CA LEU A 22 -1.80 10.46 -3.87
C LEU A 22 -1.36 11.82 -3.30
N CYS A 23 -1.39 12.88 -4.10
CA CYS A 23 -1.07 14.25 -3.66
C CYS A 23 -2.03 14.73 -2.57
N ILE A 24 -3.34 14.48 -2.72
CA ILE A 24 -4.33 14.78 -1.68
C ILE A 24 -4.04 14.01 -0.40
N ALA A 25 -3.78 12.70 -0.50
CA ALA A 25 -3.45 11.86 0.66
C ALA A 25 -2.16 12.34 1.35
N PHE A 26 -1.15 12.75 0.58
CA PHE A 26 0.08 13.36 1.06
C PHE A 26 -0.17 14.68 1.81
N ILE A 27 -0.96 15.59 1.25
CA ILE A 27 -1.32 16.86 1.89
C ILE A 27 -2.05 16.61 3.21
N VAL A 28 -3.02 15.68 3.20
CA VAL A 28 -3.73 15.26 4.42
C VAL A 28 -2.75 14.72 5.47
N ALA A 29 -1.79 13.90 5.06
CA ALA A 29 -0.76 13.37 5.95
C ALA A 29 0.14 14.46 6.56
N LEU A 30 0.47 15.52 5.81
CA LEU A 30 1.26 16.63 6.35
C LEU A 30 0.46 17.50 7.33
N VAL A 31 -0.76 17.87 6.97
CA VAL A 31 -1.56 18.86 7.70
C VAL A 31 -2.20 18.28 8.97
N VAL A 32 -2.66 17.03 8.92
CA VAL A 32 -3.38 16.42 10.05
C VAL A 32 -2.40 15.86 11.06
N LYS A 33 -2.38 16.44 12.25
CA LYS A 33 -1.63 15.91 13.40
C LYS A 33 -2.43 14.81 14.09
N SER A 34 -1.74 13.79 14.57
CA SER A 34 -2.31 12.73 15.40
C SER A 34 -1.26 12.20 16.38
N SER A 35 -1.69 11.83 17.59
CA SER A 35 -0.88 11.08 18.56
C SER A 35 -1.00 9.56 18.41
N ASP A 36 -1.96 9.08 17.61
CA ASP A 36 -2.15 7.64 17.39
C ASP A 36 -0.99 7.06 16.57
N ARG A 37 -0.37 5.97 17.08
CA ARG A 37 0.84 5.37 16.49
C ARG A 37 0.60 4.81 15.09
N ALA A 38 -0.54 4.17 14.84
CA ALA A 38 -0.87 3.62 13.52
C ALA A 38 -0.99 4.76 12.51
N ILE A 39 -1.66 5.85 12.90
CA ILE A 39 -1.87 7.03 12.07
C ILE A 39 -0.55 7.77 11.84
N LEU A 40 0.32 7.87 12.83
CA LEU A 40 1.67 8.45 12.65
C LEU A 40 2.49 7.68 11.61
N LEU A 41 2.53 6.36 11.73
CA LEU A 41 3.22 5.50 10.76
C LEU A 41 2.58 5.58 9.37
N LEU A 42 1.25 5.67 9.29
CA LEU A 42 0.53 5.84 8.01
C LEU A 42 0.87 7.17 7.34
N ARG A 43 1.04 8.24 8.12
CA ARG A 43 1.48 9.55 7.59
C ARG A 43 2.90 9.44 7.03
N VAL A 44 3.82 8.80 7.75
CA VAL A 44 5.19 8.54 7.27
C VAL A 44 5.16 7.72 5.99
N TYR A 45 4.34 6.67 5.95
CA TYR A 45 4.13 5.86 4.75
C TYR A 45 3.74 6.74 3.55
N LEU A 46 2.69 7.57 3.67
CA LEU A 46 2.21 8.41 2.56
C LEU A 46 3.24 9.44 2.08
N VAL A 47 4.03 10.00 3.00
CA VAL A 47 5.14 10.91 2.64
C VAL A 47 6.19 10.15 1.83
N LEU A 48 6.61 8.97 2.29
CA LEU A 48 7.58 8.16 1.56
C LEU A 48 7.04 7.68 0.22
N THR A 49 5.77 7.26 0.14
CA THR A 49 5.11 6.88 -1.12
C THR A 49 5.18 8.02 -2.13
N PHE A 50 4.83 9.23 -1.71
CA PHE A 50 4.87 10.40 -2.60
C PHE A 50 6.28 10.67 -3.12
N LEU A 51 7.29 10.65 -2.24
CA LEU A 51 8.68 10.84 -2.63
C LEU A 51 9.18 9.75 -3.58
N ILE A 52 8.79 8.50 -3.34
CA ILE A 52 9.12 7.36 -4.20
C ILE A 52 8.51 7.53 -5.59
N GLU A 53 7.24 7.92 -5.69
CA GLU A 53 6.58 8.12 -6.98
C GLU A 53 7.18 9.30 -7.75
N MET A 54 7.44 10.43 -7.08
CA MET A 54 8.11 11.57 -7.72
C MET A 54 9.51 11.19 -8.22
N THR A 55 10.24 10.39 -7.43
CA THR A 55 11.56 9.88 -7.81
C THR A 55 11.48 8.95 -9.02
N ALA A 56 10.53 8.01 -9.02
CA ALA A 56 10.33 7.06 -10.10
C ALA A 56 9.89 7.74 -11.40
N LEU A 57 9.04 8.78 -11.31
CA LEU A 57 8.67 9.63 -12.44
C LEU A 57 9.87 10.39 -13.00
N TYR A 58 10.70 10.97 -12.13
CA TYR A 58 11.90 11.71 -12.54
C TYR A 58 12.90 10.79 -13.27
N ILE A 59 13.17 9.61 -12.73
CA ILE A 59 14.05 8.61 -13.38
C ILE A 59 13.48 8.17 -14.73
N ARG A 60 12.15 7.96 -14.81
CA ARG A 60 11.49 7.64 -16.08
C ARG A 60 11.63 8.77 -17.10
N TYR A 61 11.57 10.03 -16.66
CA TYR A 61 11.80 11.19 -17.54
C TYR A 61 13.23 11.22 -18.11
N LEU A 62 14.22 10.73 -17.36
CA LEU A 62 15.59 10.55 -17.84
C LEU A 62 15.77 9.35 -18.80
N GLY A 63 14.70 8.58 -19.07
CA GLY A 63 14.76 7.38 -19.92
C GLY A 63 15.32 6.14 -19.23
N GLU A 64 15.49 6.19 -17.91
CA GLU A 64 16.11 5.13 -17.12
C GLU A 64 15.06 4.18 -16.50
N TYR A 65 15.48 2.93 -16.25
CA TYR A 65 14.63 1.95 -15.57
C TYR A 65 14.50 2.30 -14.08
N ASN A 66 13.26 2.41 -13.60
CA ASN A 66 12.94 2.80 -12.22
C ASN A 66 12.56 1.61 -11.31
N SER A 67 12.66 0.37 -11.78
CA SER A 67 12.32 -0.84 -11.02
C SER A 67 13.03 -0.94 -9.67
N TRP A 68 14.27 -0.46 -9.59
CA TRP A 68 15.07 -0.45 -8.35
C TRP A 68 14.45 0.44 -7.26
N VAL A 69 13.82 1.55 -7.65
CA VAL A 69 13.13 2.47 -6.73
C VAL A 69 11.96 1.74 -6.07
N TYR A 70 11.16 1.03 -6.87
CA TYR A 70 10.04 0.24 -6.38
C TYR A 70 10.49 -0.94 -5.53
N ASN A 71 11.65 -1.54 -5.82
CA ASN A 71 12.21 -2.58 -4.97
C ASN A 71 12.56 -2.06 -3.57
N ILE A 72 13.26 -0.93 -3.49
CA ILE A 72 13.54 -0.26 -2.21
C ILE A 72 12.22 0.08 -1.49
N TRP A 73 11.22 0.55 -2.24
CA TRP A 73 9.92 0.88 -1.67
C TRP A 73 9.20 -0.33 -1.06
N VAL A 74 9.19 -1.49 -1.71
CA VAL A 74 8.57 -2.70 -1.17
C VAL A 74 9.29 -3.15 0.11
N LEU A 75 10.62 -3.07 0.13
CA LEU A 75 11.42 -3.37 1.32
C LEU A 75 11.03 -2.53 2.54
N ILE A 76 10.62 -1.27 2.32
CA ILE A 76 10.27 -0.33 3.41
C ILE A 76 8.78 -0.41 3.77
N SER A 77 7.90 -0.51 2.78
CA SER A 77 6.44 -0.41 2.96
C SER A 77 5.84 -1.57 3.77
N VAL A 78 6.21 -2.82 3.45
CA VAL A 78 5.66 -4.00 4.14
C VAL A 78 5.99 -3.98 5.64
N PRO A 79 7.25 -3.73 6.06
CA PRO A 79 7.56 -3.59 7.48
C PRO A 79 6.81 -2.45 8.19
N ILE A 80 6.57 -1.31 7.53
CA ILE A 80 5.73 -0.24 8.08
C ILE A 80 4.32 -0.74 8.35
N PHE A 81 3.71 -1.47 7.40
CA PHE A 81 2.36 -2.00 7.59
C PHE A 81 2.27 -3.06 8.68
N ILE A 82 3.29 -3.89 8.85
CA ILE A 82 3.39 -4.79 10.01
C ILE A 82 3.31 -3.98 11.31
N LYS A 83 4.12 -2.92 11.45
CA LYS A 83 4.09 -2.04 12.63
C LYS A 83 2.73 -1.36 12.83
N ILE A 84 2.09 -0.91 11.73
CA ILE A 84 0.76 -0.30 11.76
C ILE A 84 -0.28 -1.28 12.32
N ILE A 85 -0.36 -2.50 11.78
CA ILE A 85 -1.38 -3.47 12.20
C ILE A 85 -1.09 -3.99 13.61
N PHE A 86 0.16 -4.33 13.93
CA PHE A 86 0.52 -4.78 15.28
C PHE A 86 0.23 -3.72 16.35
N SER A 87 0.34 -2.42 16.02
CA SER A 87 -0.01 -1.37 16.98
C SER A 87 -1.48 -1.42 17.42
N GLN A 88 -2.36 -2.03 16.62
CA GLN A 88 -3.82 -2.10 16.80
C GLN A 88 -4.28 -3.42 17.43
N LEU A 89 -3.44 -4.46 17.48
CA LEU A 89 -3.80 -5.76 18.06
C LEU A 89 -3.75 -5.72 19.60
N LYS A 90 -4.82 -6.21 20.25
CA LYS A 90 -4.95 -6.25 21.73
C LYS A 90 -3.91 -7.19 22.38
N ASN A 91 -3.71 -8.38 21.81
CA ASN A 91 -2.82 -9.43 22.34
C ASN A 91 -1.48 -9.50 21.60
N LYS A 92 -0.86 -8.35 21.34
CA LYS A 92 0.43 -8.31 20.64
C LYS A 92 1.58 -8.73 21.56
N THR A 93 2.47 -9.57 21.06
CA THR A 93 3.80 -9.75 21.66
C THR A 93 4.81 -8.99 20.82
N SER A 94 5.63 -8.15 21.47
CA SER A 94 6.71 -7.42 20.81
C SER A 94 7.68 -8.36 20.11
N LEU A 95 7.84 -9.58 20.64
CA LEU A 95 8.61 -10.65 20.03
C LEU A 95 8.03 -11.08 18.67
N ALA A 96 6.73 -11.39 18.57
CA ALA A 96 6.12 -11.79 17.30
C ALA A 96 6.19 -10.67 16.25
N GLU A 97 5.96 -9.42 16.67
CA GLU A 97 6.11 -8.24 15.81
C GLU A 97 7.53 -8.15 15.24
N ASN A 98 8.55 -8.30 16.10
CA ASN A 98 9.95 -8.20 15.68
C ASN A 98 10.38 -9.39 14.81
N ILE A 99 9.99 -10.61 15.16
CA ILE A 99 10.27 -11.80 14.33
C ILE A 99 9.71 -11.58 12.94
N LEU A 100 8.43 -11.22 12.81
CA LEU A 100 7.80 -11.04 11.51
C LEU A 100 8.42 -9.89 10.71
N PHE A 101 8.72 -8.78 11.38
CA PHE A 101 9.43 -7.64 10.79
C PHE A 101 10.77 -8.06 10.19
N PHE A 102 11.61 -8.77 10.96
CA PHE A 102 12.92 -9.22 10.48
C PHE A 102 12.81 -10.33 9.44
N THR A 103 11.84 -11.25 9.58
CA THR A 103 11.60 -12.31 8.57
C THR A 103 11.29 -11.72 7.21
N VAL A 104 10.42 -10.70 7.14
CA VAL A 104 10.10 -10.03 5.86
C VAL A 104 11.32 -9.35 5.26
N ILE A 105 12.08 -8.61 6.08
CA ILE A 105 13.29 -7.92 5.60
C ILE A 105 14.33 -8.93 5.09
N VAL A 106 14.63 -9.97 5.88
CA VAL A 106 15.60 -11.00 5.50
C VAL A 106 15.14 -11.72 4.23
N PHE A 107 13.88 -12.13 4.15
CA PHE A 107 13.34 -12.74 2.92
C PHE A 107 13.48 -11.82 1.72
N TYR A 108 13.16 -10.52 1.88
CA TYR A 108 13.30 -9.54 0.83
C TYR A 108 14.74 -9.41 0.35
N LEU A 109 15.69 -9.24 1.27
CA LEU A 109 17.11 -9.07 0.94
C LEU A 109 17.68 -10.34 0.30
N LEU A 110 17.30 -11.52 0.79
CA LEU A 110 17.70 -12.78 0.17
C LEU A 110 17.19 -12.86 -1.28
N ASN A 111 15.91 -12.57 -1.50
CA ASN A 111 15.32 -12.57 -2.84
C ASN A 111 15.98 -11.55 -3.78
N LEU A 112 16.24 -10.33 -3.28
CA LEU A 112 16.86 -9.25 -4.04
C LEU A 112 18.31 -9.58 -4.44
N PHE A 113 19.15 -10.06 -3.52
CA PHE A 113 20.58 -10.27 -3.77
C PHE A 113 20.91 -11.61 -4.42
N PHE A 114 20.09 -12.65 -4.22
CA PHE A 114 20.42 -14.01 -4.65
C PHE A 114 19.51 -14.58 -5.75
N PHE A 115 18.34 -13.98 -6.02
CA PHE A 115 17.36 -14.57 -6.95
C PHE A 115 16.90 -13.63 -8.07
N GLN A 116 16.28 -12.48 -7.75
CA GLN A 116 15.61 -11.63 -8.74
C GLN A 116 16.41 -10.37 -9.15
N GLY A 117 17.30 -9.85 -8.29
CA GLY A 117 18.13 -8.68 -8.61
C GLY A 117 17.40 -7.33 -8.58
N PHE A 118 18.10 -6.27 -8.96
CA PHE A 118 17.58 -4.88 -8.89
C PHE A 118 16.84 -4.41 -10.15
N HIS A 119 17.02 -5.09 -11.28
CA HIS A 119 16.56 -4.62 -12.59
C HIS A 119 15.08 -4.90 -12.86
N ILE A 120 14.50 -5.88 -12.17
CA ILE A 120 13.10 -6.25 -12.25
C ILE A 120 12.43 -6.07 -10.89
N VAL A 121 11.11 -5.89 -10.89
CA VAL A 121 10.35 -5.84 -9.64
C VAL A 121 10.39 -7.21 -8.96
N ASN A 122 10.71 -7.24 -7.66
CA ASN A 122 10.78 -8.45 -6.85
C ASN A 122 9.40 -9.03 -6.52
N THR A 123 8.77 -9.64 -7.51
CA THR A 123 7.41 -10.20 -7.43
C THR A 123 7.23 -11.20 -6.30
N TYR A 124 8.21 -12.09 -6.04
CA TYR A 124 8.12 -13.05 -4.95
C TYR A 124 8.12 -12.38 -3.57
N SER A 125 8.95 -11.34 -3.40
CA SER A 125 8.95 -10.54 -2.17
C SER A 125 7.62 -9.81 -1.97
N VAL A 126 7.05 -9.27 -3.05
CA VAL A 126 5.74 -8.59 -2.99
C VAL A 126 4.64 -9.58 -2.60
N GLN A 127 4.59 -10.76 -3.20
CA GLN A 127 3.59 -11.78 -2.89
C GLN A 127 3.73 -12.33 -1.46
N PHE A 128 4.96 -12.58 -1.01
CA PHE A 128 5.22 -13.03 0.37
C PHE A 128 4.77 -11.97 1.39
N GLY A 129 5.14 -10.71 1.17
CA GLY A 129 4.66 -9.59 1.99
C GLY A 129 3.14 -9.47 1.96
N ALA A 130 2.52 -9.65 0.79
CA ALA A 130 1.07 -9.60 0.64
C ALA A 130 0.36 -10.64 1.50
N ILE A 131 0.80 -11.90 1.48
CA ILE A 131 0.24 -12.97 2.31
C ILE A 131 0.29 -12.59 3.79
N ILE A 132 1.43 -12.06 4.25
CA ILE A 132 1.60 -11.64 5.64
C ILE A 132 0.63 -10.52 6.00
N ILE A 133 0.52 -9.47 5.18
CA ILE A 133 -0.39 -8.35 5.45
C ILE A 133 -1.85 -8.80 5.40
N ILE A 134 -2.23 -9.68 4.48
CA ILE A 134 -3.58 -10.27 4.42
C ILE A 134 -3.88 -11.00 5.74
N ILE A 135 -3.00 -11.88 6.20
CA ILE A 135 -3.21 -12.62 7.46
C ILE A 135 -3.35 -11.65 8.64
N LEU A 136 -2.47 -10.65 8.76
CA LEU A 136 -2.51 -9.68 9.85
C LEU A 136 -3.78 -8.82 9.82
N THR A 137 -4.23 -8.37 8.64
CA THR A 137 -5.46 -7.60 8.51
C THR A 137 -6.69 -8.44 8.85
N LEU A 138 -6.72 -9.72 8.47
CA LEU A 138 -7.79 -10.65 8.88
C LEU A 138 -7.82 -10.86 10.40
N LEU A 139 -6.66 -11.01 11.04
CA LEU A 139 -6.57 -11.10 12.51
C LEU A 139 -7.08 -9.83 13.19
N HIS A 140 -6.75 -8.66 12.63
CA HIS A 140 -7.26 -7.40 13.15
C HIS A 140 -8.76 -7.24 12.95
N PHE A 141 -9.30 -7.63 11.78
CA PHE A 141 -10.75 -7.66 11.57
C PHE A 141 -11.47 -8.57 12.56
N LYS A 142 -10.93 -9.76 12.81
CA LYS A 142 -11.45 -10.65 13.84
C LYS A 142 -11.48 -9.95 15.21
N ALA A 143 -10.38 -9.31 15.61
CA ALA A 143 -10.32 -8.59 16.87
C ALA A 143 -11.32 -7.41 16.97
N LEU A 144 -11.59 -6.72 15.86
CA LEU A 144 -12.61 -5.67 15.79
C LEU A 144 -14.04 -6.23 15.93
N LEU A 145 -14.32 -7.37 15.32
CA LEU A 145 -15.64 -8.02 15.37
C LEU A 145 -15.92 -8.68 16.72
N ASP A 146 -14.89 -9.26 17.36
CA ASP A 146 -15.01 -9.90 18.68
C ASP A 146 -15.21 -8.88 19.82
N SER A 147 -14.91 -7.60 19.60
CA SER A 147 -15.03 -6.55 20.62
C SER A 147 -15.36 -5.19 20.01
N PRO A 148 -16.59 -4.98 19.50
CA PRO A 148 -16.99 -3.73 18.88
C PRO A 148 -17.17 -2.65 19.95
N GLU A 149 -16.15 -1.83 20.17
CA GLU A 149 -16.21 -0.68 21.09
C GLU A 149 -16.99 0.50 20.48
N LYS A 150 -17.02 0.59 19.15
CA LYS A 150 -17.69 1.64 18.36
C LYS A 150 -18.17 1.08 17.01
N PRO A 151 -19.12 1.73 16.33
CA PRO A 151 -19.44 1.41 14.95
C PRO A 151 -18.17 1.38 14.09
N LEU A 152 -18.04 0.34 13.25
CA LEU A 152 -16.84 0.15 12.41
C LEU A 152 -16.56 1.35 11.50
N ILE A 153 -17.62 2.00 11.02
CA ILE A 153 -17.55 3.17 10.13
C ILE A 153 -16.94 4.41 10.79
N ASP A 154 -16.93 4.48 12.13
CA ASP A 154 -16.31 5.58 12.86
C ASP A 154 -14.87 5.26 13.30
N ASN A 155 -14.40 4.04 13.04
CA ASN A 155 -13.08 3.59 13.46
C ASN A 155 -12.04 3.81 12.36
N PRO A 156 -11.06 4.72 12.53
CA PRO A 156 -10.05 4.96 11.50
C PRO A 156 -9.21 3.72 11.17
N HIS A 157 -9.01 2.81 12.15
CA HIS A 157 -8.25 1.57 11.96
C HIS A 157 -8.95 0.56 11.06
N PHE A 158 -10.28 0.60 10.98
CA PHE A 158 -11.07 -0.20 10.05
C PHE A 158 -10.72 0.16 8.60
N TYR A 159 -10.65 1.46 8.28
CA TYR A 159 -10.29 1.96 6.95
C TYR A 159 -8.87 1.58 6.52
N ILE A 160 -7.91 1.61 7.45
CA ILE A 160 -6.54 1.14 7.20
C ILE A 160 -6.55 -0.34 6.83
N SER A 161 -7.28 -1.15 7.59
CA SER A 161 -7.29 -2.60 7.41
C SER A 161 -7.99 -3.04 6.14
N ILE A 162 -9.11 -2.40 5.79
CA ILE A 162 -9.83 -2.73 4.55
C ILE A 162 -9.05 -2.28 3.32
N ALA A 163 -8.38 -1.13 3.37
CA ALA A 163 -7.48 -0.67 2.31
C ALA A 163 -6.35 -1.67 2.08
N LEU A 164 -5.66 -2.08 3.15
CA LEU A 164 -4.56 -3.03 3.08
C LEU A 164 -5.02 -4.41 2.59
N LEU A 165 -6.15 -4.91 3.10
CA LEU A 165 -6.68 -6.21 2.69
C LEU A 165 -7.00 -6.21 1.19
N MET A 166 -7.74 -5.21 0.70
CA MET A 166 -8.08 -5.12 -0.72
C MET A 166 -6.84 -4.94 -1.59
N PHE A 167 -5.94 -4.04 -1.20
CA PHE A 167 -4.71 -3.78 -1.96
C PHE A 167 -3.84 -5.03 -2.07
N TYR A 168 -3.54 -5.69 -0.95
CA TYR A 168 -2.62 -6.82 -0.96
C TYR A 168 -3.25 -8.09 -1.53
N ALA A 169 -4.55 -8.35 -1.32
CA ALA A 169 -5.25 -9.45 -1.98
C ALA A 169 -5.31 -9.26 -3.49
N GLY A 170 -5.63 -8.05 -3.94
CA GLY A 170 -5.66 -7.71 -5.35
C GLY A 170 -4.27 -7.71 -5.99
N THR A 171 -3.26 -7.21 -5.29
CA THR A 171 -1.85 -7.24 -5.74
C THR A 171 -1.32 -8.67 -5.84
N PHE A 172 -1.60 -9.52 -4.84
CA PHE A 172 -1.26 -10.94 -4.88
C PHE A 172 -1.88 -11.64 -6.09
N THR A 173 -3.18 -11.39 -6.31
CA THR A 173 -3.92 -11.92 -7.46
C THR A 173 -3.29 -11.43 -8.76
N TYR A 174 -3.07 -10.12 -8.91
CA TYR A 174 -2.43 -9.52 -10.07
C TYR A 174 -1.10 -10.20 -10.40
N TYR A 175 -0.16 -10.28 -9.46
CA TYR A 175 1.17 -10.85 -9.75
C TYR A 175 1.13 -12.36 -10.03
N SER A 176 0.12 -13.06 -9.51
CA SER A 176 -0.07 -14.49 -9.81
C SER A 176 -0.52 -14.71 -11.26
N PHE A 177 -1.40 -13.85 -11.78
CA PHE A 177 -1.91 -13.97 -13.15
C PHE A 177 -1.06 -13.25 -14.19
N PHE A 178 -0.42 -12.14 -13.85
CA PHE A 178 0.30 -11.29 -14.80
C PHE A 178 1.42 -12.05 -15.55
N ASN A 179 2.18 -12.88 -14.83
CA ASN A 179 3.25 -13.69 -15.43
C ASN A 179 2.72 -14.74 -16.41
N PHE A 180 1.53 -15.26 -16.16
CA PHE A 180 0.84 -16.17 -17.08
C PHE A 180 0.30 -15.41 -18.29
N LEU A 181 -0.40 -14.30 -18.06
CA LEU A 181 -1.04 -13.51 -19.11
C LEU A 181 -0.03 -12.93 -20.11
N ILE A 182 1.14 -12.44 -19.66
CA ILE A 182 2.18 -11.95 -20.57
C ILE A 182 2.58 -13.01 -21.61
N ARG A 183 2.52 -14.30 -21.25
CA ARG A 183 2.90 -15.40 -22.15
C ARG A 183 1.78 -15.82 -23.10
N VAL A 184 0.54 -15.51 -22.76
CA VAL A 184 -0.65 -15.96 -23.50
C VAL A 184 -1.22 -14.83 -24.35
N ASP A 185 -1.48 -13.67 -23.76
CA ASP A 185 -2.02 -12.50 -24.44
C ASP A 185 -1.55 -11.20 -23.77
N MET A 186 -0.71 -10.45 -24.47
CA MET A 186 -0.17 -9.19 -24.00
C MET A 186 -1.25 -8.12 -23.78
N VAL A 187 -2.35 -8.16 -24.55
CA VAL A 187 -3.46 -7.22 -24.40
C VAL A 187 -4.17 -7.45 -23.07
N SER A 188 -4.56 -8.69 -22.77
CA SER A 188 -5.11 -9.08 -21.46
C SER A 188 -4.16 -8.75 -20.30
N ALA A 189 -2.85 -8.92 -20.50
CA ALA A 189 -1.84 -8.55 -19.50
C ALA A 189 -1.78 -7.04 -19.25
N GLN A 190 -2.05 -6.20 -20.25
CA GLN A 190 -2.17 -4.75 -20.05
C GLN A 190 -3.48 -4.40 -19.36
N GLU A 191 -4.59 -5.05 -19.71
CA GLU A 191 -5.89 -4.78 -19.08
C GLU A 191 -5.89 -5.07 -17.59
N ILE A 192 -5.25 -6.16 -17.14
CA ILE A 192 -5.18 -6.48 -15.71
C ILE A 192 -4.38 -5.45 -14.89
N THR A 193 -3.53 -4.63 -15.53
CA THR A 193 -2.83 -3.51 -14.83
C THR A 193 -3.80 -2.45 -14.32
N ILE A 194 -4.98 -2.31 -14.93
CA ILE A 194 -6.03 -1.39 -14.46
C ILE A 194 -6.49 -1.77 -13.05
N VAL A 195 -6.40 -3.05 -12.68
CA VAL A 195 -6.77 -3.52 -11.34
C VAL A 195 -5.84 -2.91 -10.29
N LEU A 196 -4.52 -2.93 -10.52
CA LEU A 196 -3.55 -2.30 -9.60
C LEU A 196 -3.80 -0.80 -9.46
N LEU A 197 -4.11 -0.13 -10.56
CA LEU A 197 -4.41 1.30 -10.56
C LEU A 197 -5.66 1.61 -9.70
N LEU A 198 -6.75 0.85 -9.89
CA LEU A 198 -7.97 1.02 -9.10
C LEU A 198 -7.76 0.70 -7.62
N LEU A 199 -6.98 -0.33 -7.31
CA LEU A 199 -6.61 -0.67 -5.94
C LEU A 199 -5.81 0.45 -5.27
N ASN A 200 -4.91 1.09 -6.00
CA ASN A 200 -4.18 2.25 -5.50
C ASN A 200 -5.09 3.44 -5.20
N TYR A 201 -6.03 3.76 -6.11
CA TYR A 201 -7.01 4.84 -5.88
C TYR A 201 -7.77 4.62 -4.59
N LEU A 202 -8.27 3.40 -4.42
CA LEU A 202 -9.04 2.99 -3.27
C LEU A 202 -8.20 3.07 -1.99
N THR A 203 -6.97 2.56 -2.05
CA THR A 203 -6.05 2.52 -0.91
C THR A 203 -5.73 3.92 -0.38
N TYR A 204 -5.28 4.82 -1.26
CA TYR A 204 -4.90 6.18 -0.84
C TYR A 204 -6.11 7.00 -0.38
N SER A 205 -7.28 6.80 -1.00
CA SER A 205 -8.53 7.43 -0.56
C SER A 205 -8.91 6.97 0.86
N LEU A 206 -8.86 5.67 1.13
CA LEU A 206 -9.19 5.11 2.44
C LEU A 206 -8.18 5.51 3.52
N PHE A 207 -6.89 5.61 3.17
CA PHE A 207 -5.87 6.13 4.09
C PHE A 207 -6.09 7.60 4.44
N ALA A 208 -6.44 8.45 3.46
CA ALA A 208 -6.81 9.83 3.73
C ALA A 208 -8.05 9.92 4.64
N ILE A 209 -9.08 9.11 4.39
CA ILE A 209 -10.28 9.02 5.23
C ILE A 209 -9.91 8.60 6.66
N ALA A 210 -9.07 7.58 6.83
CA ALA A 210 -8.61 7.12 8.15
C ALA A 210 -7.95 8.25 8.96
N ILE A 211 -7.08 9.03 8.32
CA ILE A 211 -6.40 10.17 8.96
C ILE A 211 -7.40 11.28 9.35
N LEU A 212 -8.35 11.59 8.47
CA LEU A 212 -9.38 12.60 8.73
C LEU A 212 -10.34 12.19 9.85
N LEU A 213 -10.75 10.92 9.91
CA LEU A 213 -11.57 10.38 10.99
C LEU A 213 -10.85 10.43 12.34
N GLN A 214 -9.55 10.12 12.36
CA GLN A 214 -8.76 10.24 13.58
C GLN A 214 -8.71 11.69 14.09
N ARG A 215 -8.59 12.68 13.19
CA ARG A 215 -8.65 14.10 13.56
C ARG A 215 -10.00 14.48 14.16
N LYS A 216 -11.11 14.03 13.55
CA LYS A 216 -12.46 14.27 14.06
C LYS A 216 -12.60 13.73 15.50
N LYS A 217 -12.12 12.50 15.74
CA LYS A 217 -12.12 11.86 17.06
C LYS A 217 -11.34 12.66 18.12
N GLN A 218 -10.19 13.22 17.76
CA GLN A 218 -9.39 14.06 18.66
C GLN A 218 -10.10 15.38 19.00
N LEU A 219 -10.72 16.04 18.01
CA LEU A 219 -11.45 17.28 18.23
C LEU A 219 -12.69 17.10 19.11
N THR A 220 -13.39 15.97 19.00
CA THR A 220 -14.53 15.67 19.89
C THR A 220 -14.09 15.43 21.33
N HIS A 221 -12.90 14.86 21.55
CA HIS A 221 -12.41 14.62 22.91
C HIS A 221 -11.93 15.90 23.61
N VAL A 222 -11.49 16.91 22.86
CA VAL A 222 -11.09 18.21 23.45
C VAL A 222 -12.30 19.07 23.83
N ARG A 223 -13.48 18.81 23.24
CA ARG A 223 -14.70 19.60 23.46
C ARG A 223 -15.57 19.10 24.63
N ASN A 224 -15.30 17.89 25.13
CA ASN A 224 -16.00 17.27 26.26
C ASN A 224 -15.09 17.26 27.48
#